data_AF-A0A1Q8API9-F1
#
_entry.id   AF-A0A1Q8API9-F1
#
_cell.length_a   1.000
_cell.length_b   1.000
_cell.length_c   1.000
_cell.angle_alpha   90.00
_cell.angle_beta   90.00
_cell.angle_gamma   90.00
#
_symmetry.space_group_name_H-M   'P 1'
#
loop_
_entity.id
_entity.type
_entity.pdbx_description
1 polymer ?
#
loop_
_entity_poly.entity_id
_entity_poly.type
_entity_poly.pdbx_seq_one_letter_code
_entity_poly.pdbx_strand_id
1 'polypeptide(L)'
;MGDAGEGLIDADSRIQERMEELERERQQSHAKVVRDPEKVRALESLRLARTELERQRGATSNERRRDHITQAIAEIDRRMAEFEKT
;
A
#
# COMPACT_ATOMS: atom_id res chain seq x y z
N MET A 1 36.45 -47.26 -8.26
CA MET A 1 35.24 -46.82 -8.98
C MET A 1 34.16 -46.59 -7.94
N GLY A 2 33.60 -45.39 -7.89
CA GLY A 2 32.75 -44.87 -6.80
C GLY A 2 33.20 -43.46 -6.47
N ASP A 3 32.70 -42.54 -7.28
CA ASP A 3 33.15 -41.17 -7.51
C ASP A 3 32.95 -40.24 -6.28
N ALA A 4 34.03 -39.68 -5.75
CA ALA A 4 33.98 -38.65 -4.70
C ALA A 4 33.56 -37.26 -5.24
N GLY A 5 33.28 -37.16 -6.55
CA GLY A 5 32.84 -35.95 -7.24
C GLY A 5 31.33 -35.76 -7.38
N GLU A 6 30.51 -36.82 -7.26
CA GLU A 6 29.04 -36.69 -7.50
C GLU A 6 28.32 -35.87 -6.42
N GLY A 7 28.84 -35.80 -5.19
CA GLY A 7 28.22 -35.05 -4.09
C GLY A 7 28.53 -33.54 -4.08
N LEU A 8 29.64 -33.12 -4.72
CA LEU A 8 30.03 -31.71 -4.80
C LEU A 8 29.24 -30.98 -5.90
N ILE A 9 28.96 -31.68 -6.99
CA ILE A 9 28.15 -31.17 -8.10
C ILE A 9 26.72 -30.85 -7.62
N ASP A 10 26.13 -31.70 -6.77
CA ASP A 10 24.80 -31.49 -6.20
C ASP A 10 24.75 -30.33 -5.18
N ALA A 11 25.85 -30.09 -4.44
CA ALA A 11 25.93 -28.97 -3.49
C ALA A 11 26.03 -27.61 -4.21
N ASP A 12 26.86 -27.50 -5.24
CA ASP A 12 26.99 -26.27 -6.04
C ASP A 12 25.70 -25.99 -6.82
N SER A 13 25.06 -27.01 -7.39
CA SER A 13 23.75 -26.86 -8.04
C SER A 13 22.68 -26.37 -7.08
N ARG A 14 22.60 -26.89 -5.85
CA ARG A 14 21.65 -26.41 -4.84
C ARG A 14 21.91 -24.97 -4.41
N ILE A 15 23.18 -24.56 -4.34
CA ILE A 15 23.55 -23.17 -4.03
C ILE A 15 23.12 -22.25 -5.18
N GLN A 16 23.34 -22.65 -6.43
CA GLN A 16 22.90 -21.89 -7.60
C GLN A 16 21.38 -21.74 -7.65
N GLU A 17 20.64 -22.83 -7.43
CA GLU A 17 19.17 -22.79 -7.36
C GLU A 17 18.67 -21.85 -6.26
N ARG A 18 19.29 -21.86 -5.08
CA ARG A 18 18.98 -20.93 -3.99
C ARG A 18 19.30 -19.48 -4.33
N MET A 19 20.41 -19.23 -5.03
CA MET A 19 20.78 -17.90 -5.49
C MET A 19 19.79 -17.38 -6.52
N GLU A 20 19.37 -18.21 -7.48
CA GLU A 20 18.33 -17.86 -8.45
C GLU A 20 16.97 -17.61 -7.78
N GLU A 21 16.60 -18.40 -6.78
CA GLU A 21 15.38 -18.22 -6.01
C GLU A 21 15.40 -16.87 -5.27
N LEU A 22 16.50 -16.54 -4.59
CA LEU A 22 16.71 -15.25 -3.94
C LEU A 22 16.75 -14.07 -4.93
N GLU A 23 17.31 -14.26 -6.12
CA GLU A 23 17.29 -13.24 -7.18
C GLU A 23 15.89 -13.02 -7.75
N ARG A 24 15.09 -14.08 -7.94
CA ARG A 24 13.69 -13.97 -8.34
C ARG A 24 12.85 -13.28 -7.25
N GLU A 25 13.07 -13.61 -5.98
CA GLU A 25 12.42 -12.92 -4.86
C GLU A 25 12.83 -11.43 -4.79
N ARG A 26 14.10 -11.11 -5.05
CA ARG A 26 14.58 -9.72 -5.16
C ARG A 26 13.95 -8.99 -6.34
N GLN A 27 13.85 -9.62 -7.51
CA GLN A 27 13.19 -9.04 -8.69
C GLN A 27 11.68 -8.81 -8.45
N GLN A 28 11.01 -9.75 -7.77
CA GLN A 28 9.60 -9.62 -7.40
C GLN A 28 9.37 -8.55 -6.32
N SER A 29 10.26 -8.43 -5.35
CA SER A 29 10.18 -7.40 -4.29
C SER A 29 10.59 -6.00 -4.76
N HIS A 30 11.41 -5.90 -5.81
CA HIS A 30 11.72 -4.65 -6.50
C HIS A 30 10.55 -4.10 -7.34
N ALA A 31 9.47 -4.88 -7.53
CA ALA A 31 8.19 -4.34 -8.00
C ALA A 31 7.41 -3.64 -6.87
N LYS A 32 8.12 -3.04 -5.89
CA LYS A 32 7.51 -2.15 -4.91
C LYS A 32 6.87 -1.02 -5.70
N VAL A 33 5.53 -0.99 -5.73
CA VAL A 33 4.76 0.07 -6.39
C VAL A 33 5.25 1.40 -5.84
N VAL A 34 6.08 2.10 -6.61
CA VAL A 34 6.53 3.45 -6.29
C VAL A 34 5.30 4.32 -6.46
N ARG A 35 4.56 4.52 -5.37
CA ARG A 35 3.43 5.44 -5.36
C ARG A 35 3.97 6.86 -5.45
N ASP A 36 3.37 7.64 -6.34
CA ASP A 36 3.64 9.07 -6.45
C ASP A 36 3.49 9.74 -5.06
N PRO A 37 4.55 10.35 -4.50
CA PRO A 37 4.53 10.89 -3.15
C PRO A 37 3.48 12.01 -3.00
N GLU A 38 3.20 12.78 -4.05
CA GLU A 38 2.17 13.83 -3.99
C GLU A 38 0.77 13.21 -3.96
N LYS A 39 0.53 12.10 -4.66
CA LYS A 39 -0.75 11.37 -4.55
C LYS A 39 -0.96 10.78 -3.16
N VAL A 40 0.09 10.23 -2.55
CA VAL A 40 0.03 9.71 -1.17
C VAL A 40 -0.29 10.85 -0.20
N ARG A 41 0.42 11.97 -0.29
CA ARG A 41 0.21 13.14 0.55
C ARG A 41 -1.19 13.73 0.38
N ALA A 42 -1.72 13.78 -0.84
CA ALA A 42 -3.08 14.24 -1.10
C ALA A 42 -4.12 13.32 -0.44
N LEU A 43 -3.96 11.99 -0.54
CA LEU A 43 -4.84 11.02 0.10
C LEU A 43 -4.80 11.12 1.63
N GLU A 44 -3.62 11.29 2.22
CA GLU A 44 -3.49 11.51 3.66
C GLU A 44 -4.15 12.81 4.12
N SER A 45 -4.02 13.89 3.33
CA SER A 45 -4.70 15.16 3.60
C SER A 45 -6.22 14.99 3.59
N LEU A 46 -6.78 14.23 2.65
CA LEU A 46 -8.21 13.91 2.60
C LEU A 46 -8.66 13.09 3.82
N ARG A 47 -7.87 12.11 4.25
CA ARG A 47 -8.15 11.30 5.46
C ARG A 47 -8.17 12.15 6.74
N LEU A 48 -7.23 13.10 6.86
CA LEU A 48 -7.20 14.05 7.97
C LEU A 48 -8.45 14.95 7.95
N ALA A 49 -8.80 15.50 6.79
CA ALA A 49 -9.99 16.34 6.64
C ALA A 49 -11.28 15.59 6.97
N ARG A 50 -11.40 14.31 6.56
CA ARG A 50 -12.55 13.46 6.92
C ARG A 50 -12.68 13.30 8.43
N THR A 51 -11.58 12.93 9.10
CA THR A 51 -11.55 12.74 10.56
C THR A 51 -11.96 14.01 11.30
N GLU A 52 -11.46 15.18 10.85
CA GLU A 52 -11.83 16.47 11.41
C GLU A 52 -13.33 16.76 11.25
N LEU A 53 -13.89 16.55 10.04
CA LEU A 53 -15.31 16.77 9.80
C LEU A 53 -16.19 15.82 10.60
N GLU A 54 -15.79 14.56 10.79
CA GLU A 54 -16.51 13.62 11.67
C GLU A 54 -16.53 14.11 13.12
N ARG A 55 -15.40 14.62 13.63
CA ARG A 55 -15.35 15.24 14.97
C ARG A 55 -16.28 16.45 15.05
N GLN A 56 -16.23 17.34 14.07
CA GLN A 56 -17.11 18.51 14.01
C GLN A 56 -18.59 18.11 13.96
N ARG A 57 -18.95 17.09 13.17
CA ARG A 57 -20.32 16.57 13.10
C ARG A 57 -20.82 16.10 14.46
N GLY A 58 -19.99 15.35 15.19
CA GLY A 58 -20.32 14.85 16.54
C GLY A 58 -20.50 15.96 17.57
N ALA A 59 -19.77 17.06 17.45
CA ALA A 59 -19.86 18.21 18.36
C ALA A 59 -20.93 19.26 17.96
N THR A 60 -21.49 19.18 16.74
CA THR A 60 -22.39 20.20 16.21
C THR A 60 -23.83 19.97 16.68
N SER A 61 -24.39 20.91 17.44
CA SER A 61 -25.79 20.85 17.86
C SER A 61 -26.78 21.33 16.79
N ASN A 62 -26.38 22.20 15.86
CA ASN A 62 -27.25 22.71 14.80
C ASN A 62 -27.48 21.67 13.69
N GLU A 63 -28.74 21.32 13.42
CA GLU A 63 -29.12 20.27 12.46
C GLU A 63 -28.71 20.60 11.01
N ARG A 64 -29.07 21.79 10.52
CA ARG A 64 -28.67 22.22 9.17
C ARG A 64 -27.16 22.18 8.99
N ARG A 65 -26.38 22.59 10.00
CA ARG A 65 -24.92 22.50 9.96
C ARG A 65 -24.44 21.05 9.95
N ARG A 66 -25.05 20.15 10.73
CA ARG A 66 -24.78 18.71 10.69
C ARG A 66 -25.03 18.11 9.30
N ASP A 67 -26.09 18.53 8.62
CA ASP A 67 -26.39 18.07 7.26
C ASP A 67 -25.33 18.52 6.26
N HIS A 68 -24.92 19.79 6.32
CA HIS A 68 -23.82 20.29 5.48
C HIS A 68 -22.50 19.57 5.74
N ILE A 69 -22.16 19.28 7.01
CA ILE A 69 -20.95 18.51 7.33
C ILE A 69 -21.06 17.08 6.79
N THR A 70 -22.25 16.47 6.86
CA THR A 70 -22.49 15.12 6.30
C THR A 70 -22.31 15.10 4.79
N GLN A 71 -22.82 16.11 4.08
CA GLN A 71 -22.58 16.26 2.63
C GLN A 71 -21.10 16.44 2.29
N ALA A 72 -20.37 17.23 3.09
CA ALA A 72 -18.95 17.44 2.91
C ALA A 72 -18.13 16.14 3.14
N ILE A 73 -18.48 15.33 4.13
CA ILE A 73 -17.87 14.01 4.36
C ILE A 73 -18.10 13.11 3.13
N ALA A 74 -19.33 13.06 2.61
CA ALA A 74 -19.65 12.24 1.43
C ALA A 74 -18.89 12.69 0.16
N GLU A 75 -18.60 13.98 0.02
CA GLU A 75 -17.74 14.50 -1.04
C GLU A 75 -16.28 14.05 -0.86
N ILE A 76 -15.74 14.12 0.37
CA ILE A 76 -14.38 13.62 0.65
C ILE A 76 -14.28 12.12 0.37
N ASP A 77 -15.27 11.33 0.80
CA ASP A 77 -15.31 9.88 0.55
C ASP A 77 -15.27 9.56 -0.95
N ARG A 78 -16.02 10.32 -1.77
CA ARG A 78 -15.97 10.18 -3.23
C ARG A 78 -14.57 10.47 -3.80
N ARG A 79 -13.94 11.58 -3.37
CA ARG A 79 -12.59 11.93 -3.83
C ARG A 79 -11.54 10.90 -3.41
N MET A 80 -11.59 10.40 -2.18
CA MET A 80 -10.68 9.34 -1.74
C MET A 80 -10.82 8.08 -2.61
N ALA A 81 -12.06 7.68 -2.94
CA ALA A 81 -12.30 6.53 -3.82
C ALA A 81 -11.78 6.75 -5.25
N GLU A 82 -11.75 7.98 -5.75
CA GLU A 82 -11.09 8.31 -7.04
C GLU A 82 -9.57 8.15 -6.95
N PHE A 83 -8.95 8.61 -5.86
CA PHE A 83 -7.51 8.45 -5.63
C PHE A 83 -7.08 6.99 -5.48
N GLU A 84 -7.90 6.14 -4.85
CA GLU A 84 -7.59 4.71 -4.66
C GLU A 84 -7.73 3.87 -5.94
N LYS A 85 -8.45 4.38 -6.95
CA LYS A 85 -8.57 3.74 -8.27
C LYS A 85 -7.40 4.06 -9.21
N THR A 86 -6.54 5.00 -8.85
CA THR A 86 -5.47 5.57 -9.71
C THR A 86 -4.08 5.13 -9.28
#